data_AF-A0A918E9H5-F1
#
_entry.id   AF-A0A918E9H5-F1
#
_cell.length_a   1.000
_cell.length_b   1.000
_cell.length_c   1.000
_cell.angle_alpha   90.00
_cell.angle_beta   90.00
_cell.angle_gamma   90.00
#
_symmetry.space_group_name_H-M   'P 1'
#
loop_
_entity.id
_entity.type
_entity.pdbx_description
1 polymer ?
#
loop_
_entity_poly.entity_id
_entity_poly.type
_entity_poly.pdbx_seq_one_letter_code
_entity_poly.pdbx_strand_id
1 'polypeptide(L)'
;MVRKLEDGESVRVGEVLSRDRGIFTVRWNDDGTEESLRLDHRNLLVTEGTLRFIALMDPDQIRSRFADDPVHLVLQLLSEHADGLKAMDIKSKLVELGIDKGSIDRAWRTIQTKLAKHDNVKVKGRDKAVRAYLHRGKPYDTPPASWPRVDAPEDAEAPEANTPEAASEPEETTPAEAPVESFSTTLTSLLGVKQARAIPDFLAEPLRTGVALGRLDNAALERFHSELDEGDQRIFATLLLAVPKKSWTAPLAAEIHHGVLAAAVAELPAEAPAELRTAAGWLLRRVAALPTPPAEVAGPFVRLALFLADSPQRADLEILDLVAHALSRALPALGDDVVSPERLALLAQALPFSVTGGRVALMVAVHERWRGSLLAPGWWDGASTATLVECGQGQFGKIIASPEILQTIVRPLMERELSEVTTRARLGFFVRLPAELAEQLPVSAFVNAFRRVGRHDPIAAAWAEGLGGEE
;
A
#
# COMPACT_ATOMS: atom_id res chain seq x y z
N MET A 1 3.16 -13.49 -21.10
CA MET A 1 1.75 -13.29 -20.68
C MET A 1 1.12 -14.66 -20.51
N VAL A 2 0.28 -14.83 -19.50
CA VAL A 2 -0.47 -16.07 -19.24
C VAL A 2 -1.96 -15.75 -19.15
N ARG A 3 -2.80 -16.47 -19.89
CA ARG A 3 -4.27 -16.34 -19.86
C ARG A 3 -4.92 -17.62 -19.34
N LYS A 4 -5.77 -17.50 -18.33
CA LYS A 4 -6.69 -18.58 -17.92
C LYS A 4 -7.91 -18.60 -18.83
N LEU A 5 -8.20 -19.76 -19.41
CA LEU A 5 -9.41 -19.97 -20.21
C LEU A 5 -10.63 -20.16 -19.31
N GLU A 6 -11.84 -20.16 -19.91
CA GLU A 6 -13.10 -20.15 -19.15
C GLU A 6 -13.37 -21.43 -18.37
N ASP A 7 -12.73 -22.53 -18.78
CA ASP A 7 -12.73 -23.81 -18.08
C ASP A 7 -11.93 -23.77 -16.77
N GLY A 8 -11.11 -22.74 -16.56
CA GLY A 8 -10.31 -22.53 -15.35
C GLY A 8 -9.09 -23.47 -15.21
N GLU A 9 -9.05 -24.55 -15.98
CA GLU A 9 -7.97 -25.54 -16.01
C GLU A 9 -6.99 -25.28 -17.16
N SER A 10 -7.47 -24.78 -18.30
CA SER A 10 -6.60 -24.56 -19.45
C SER A 10 -5.97 -23.17 -19.40
N VAL A 11 -4.67 -23.14 -19.69
CA VAL A 11 -3.86 -21.93 -19.63
C VAL A 11 -3.13 -21.73 -20.96
N ARG A 12 -3.16 -20.48 -21.44
CA ARG A 12 -2.53 -20.07 -22.70
C ARG A 12 -1.35 -19.14 -22.41
N VAL A 13 -0.23 -19.35 -23.08
CA VAL A 13 0.99 -18.54 -22.92
C VAL A 13 1.25 -17.74 -24.19
N GLY A 14 1.65 -16.48 -24.04
CA GLY A 14 2.03 -15.63 -25.17
C GLY A 14 3.15 -14.65 -24.84
N GLU A 15 3.91 -14.28 -25.86
CA GLU A 15 4.97 -13.28 -25.81
C GLU A 15 4.38 -11.86 -25.87
N VAL A 16 4.85 -10.96 -24.99
CA VAL A 16 4.40 -9.56 -24.99
C VAL A 16 5.23 -8.78 -26.02
N LEU A 17 4.60 -8.33 -27.10
CA LEU A 17 5.25 -7.58 -28.17
C LEU A 17 5.37 -6.08 -27.83
N SER A 18 4.32 -5.50 -27.25
CA SER A 18 4.30 -4.09 -26.88
C SER A 18 3.39 -3.81 -25.69
N ARG A 19 3.66 -2.69 -25.02
CA ARG A 19 2.88 -2.18 -23.87
C ARG A 19 2.57 -0.70 -24.08
N ASP A 20 1.29 -0.36 -24.16
CA ASP A 20 0.83 1.02 -24.26
C ASP A 20 -0.35 1.26 -23.30
N ARG A 21 -0.23 2.26 -22.41
CA ARG A 21 -1.29 2.69 -21.47
C ARG A 21 -2.03 1.55 -20.75
N GLY A 22 -1.32 0.48 -20.37
CA GLY A 22 -1.89 -0.68 -19.66
C GLY A 22 -2.59 -1.71 -20.56
N ILE A 23 -2.54 -1.52 -21.87
CA ILE A 23 -2.89 -2.50 -22.89
C ILE A 23 -1.60 -3.19 -23.34
N PHE A 24 -1.65 -4.52 -23.43
CA PHE A 24 -0.56 -5.39 -23.83
C PHE A 24 -0.92 -6.03 -25.16
N THR A 25 -0.06 -5.87 -26.16
CA THR A 25 -0.17 -6.64 -27.40
C THR A 25 0.63 -7.91 -27.22
N VAL A 26 -0.05 -9.05 -27.33
CA VAL A 26 0.51 -10.37 -27.02
C VAL A 26 0.38 -11.25 -28.23
N ARG A 27 1.45 -11.94 -28.62
CA ARG A 27 1.43 -13.02 -29.59
C ARG A 27 1.34 -14.34 -28.85
N TRP A 28 0.29 -15.12 -29.12
CA TRP A 28 0.07 -16.38 -28.42
C TRP A 28 0.92 -17.52 -29.01
N ASN A 29 1.48 -18.37 -28.14
CA ASN A 29 2.43 -19.41 -28.53
C ASN A 29 1.78 -20.61 -29.23
N ASP A 30 0.47 -20.80 -29.04
CA ASP A 30 -0.27 -21.95 -29.55
C ASP A 30 -0.71 -21.79 -31.01
N ASP A 31 -1.19 -20.61 -31.41
CA ASP A 31 -1.69 -20.35 -32.78
C ASP A 31 -1.01 -19.17 -33.49
N GLY A 32 -0.10 -18.45 -32.81
CA GLY A 32 0.60 -17.28 -33.35
C GLY A 32 -0.26 -16.02 -33.49
N THR A 33 -1.52 -16.03 -33.05
CA THR A 33 -2.42 -14.88 -33.13
C THR A 33 -1.97 -13.75 -32.21
N GLU A 34 -2.17 -12.52 -32.67
CA GLU A 34 -1.88 -11.32 -31.90
C GLU A 34 -3.16 -10.72 -31.34
N GLU A 35 -3.14 -10.39 -30.06
CA GLU A 35 -4.30 -9.86 -29.36
C GLU A 35 -3.89 -8.71 -28.44
N SER A 36 -4.75 -7.69 -28.35
CA SER A 36 -4.56 -6.57 -27.41
C SER A 36 -5.45 -6.77 -26.19
N LEU A 37 -4.83 -6.89 -25.02
CA LEU A 37 -5.52 -7.22 -23.77
C LEU A 37 -5.05 -6.36 -22.60
N ARG A 38 -5.94 -6.19 -21.62
CA ARG A 38 -5.61 -5.57 -20.33
C ARG A 38 -5.34 -6.65 -19.29
N LEU A 39 -4.58 -6.30 -18.26
CA LEU A 39 -4.40 -7.18 -17.11
C LEU A 39 -5.69 -7.26 -16.31
N ASP A 40 -6.12 -8.47 -15.98
CA ASP A 40 -7.28 -8.77 -15.16
C ASP A 40 -7.07 -10.12 -14.44
N HIS A 41 -8.14 -10.72 -13.92
CA HIS A 41 -8.07 -12.01 -13.23
C HIS A 41 -7.77 -13.19 -14.17
N ARG A 42 -7.98 -13.04 -15.48
CA ARG A 42 -7.68 -14.05 -16.50
C ARG A 42 -6.31 -13.82 -17.14
N ASN A 43 -5.93 -12.56 -17.37
CA ASN A 43 -4.74 -12.14 -18.09
C ASN A 43 -3.65 -11.66 -17.12
N LEU A 44 -2.63 -12.49 -16.92
CA LEU A 44 -1.56 -12.27 -15.95
C LEU A 44 -0.22 -12.05 -16.65
N LEU A 45 0.45 -10.94 -16.32
CA LEU A 45 1.83 -10.72 -16.71
C LEU A 45 2.74 -11.45 -15.73
N VAL A 46 3.48 -12.44 -16.23
CA VAL A 46 4.45 -13.22 -15.47
C VAL A 46 5.70 -13.42 -16.33
N THR A 47 6.85 -13.44 -15.67
CA THR A 47 8.14 -13.74 -16.31
C THR A 47 8.30 -15.25 -16.43
N GLU A 48 8.64 -15.72 -17.62
CA GLU A 48 8.89 -17.13 -17.88
C GLU A 48 10.02 -17.67 -16.98
N GLY A 49 9.86 -18.91 -16.51
CA GLY A 49 10.82 -19.55 -15.61
C GLY A 49 10.66 -19.21 -14.12
N THR A 50 9.84 -18.21 -13.76
CA THR A 50 9.52 -17.93 -12.34
C THR A 50 8.62 -19.00 -11.73
N LEU A 51 8.66 -19.16 -10.41
CA LEU A 51 7.76 -20.06 -9.68
C LEU A 51 6.29 -19.74 -9.93
N ARG A 52 5.96 -18.46 -10.09
CA ARG A 52 4.59 -18.04 -10.42
C ARG A 52 4.17 -18.50 -11.82
N PHE A 53 5.08 -18.43 -12.80
CA PHE A 53 4.81 -18.97 -14.13
C PHE A 53 4.58 -20.48 -14.06
N ILE A 54 5.46 -21.22 -13.38
CA ILE A 54 5.34 -22.67 -13.21
C ILE A 54 4.02 -23.04 -12.50
N ALA A 55 3.67 -22.36 -11.40
CA ALA A 55 2.43 -22.61 -10.66
C ALA A 55 1.15 -22.39 -11.49
N LEU A 56 1.20 -21.50 -12.48
CA LEU A 56 0.08 -21.27 -13.39
C LEU A 56 0.00 -22.34 -14.48
N MET A 57 1.13 -22.89 -14.90
CA MET A 57 1.20 -23.91 -15.95
C MET A 57 0.92 -25.32 -15.41
N ASP A 58 1.53 -25.65 -14.27
CA ASP A 58 1.43 -26.95 -13.61
C ASP A 58 1.51 -26.76 -12.08
N PRO A 59 0.36 -26.56 -11.41
CA PRO A 59 0.34 -26.38 -9.96
C PRO A 59 0.78 -27.64 -9.19
N ASP A 60 0.64 -28.81 -9.78
CA ASP A 60 1.04 -30.08 -9.16
C ASP A 60 2.55 -30.25 -9.17
N GLN A 61 3.24 -29.75 -10.19
CA GLN A 61 4.70 -29.68 -10.20
C GLN A 61 5.25 -28.87 -9.03
N ILE A 62 4.66 -27.71 -8.70
CA ILE A 62 5.08 -26.91 -7.54
C ILE A 62 4.86 -27.68 -6.24
N ARG A 63 3.71 -28.35 -6.11
CA ARG A 63 3.40 -29.17 -4.93
C ARG A 63 4.36 -30.34 -4.77
N SER A 64 4.71 -31.04 -5.86
CA SER A 64 5.71 -32.10 -5.86
C SER A 64 7.09 -31.56 -5.48
N ARG A 65 7.57 -30.50 -6.14
CA ARG A 65 8.88 -29.90 -5.85
C ARG A 65 9.00 -29.43 -4.39
N PHE A 66 7.93 -28.89 -3.82
CA PHE A 66 7.92 -28.50 -2.41
C PHE A 66 7.95 -29.73 -1.47
N ALA A 67 7.25 -30.81 -1.82
CA ALA A 67 7.28 -32.04 -1.04
C ALA A 67 8.67 -32.71 -1.07
N ASP A 68 9.34 -32.66 -2.22
CA ASP A 68 10.66 -33.27 -2.46
C ASP A 68 11.80 -32.45 -1.80
N ASP A 69 11.90 -31.16 -2.13
CA ASP A 69 12.88 -30.24 -1.54
C ASP A 69 12.28 -28.84 -1.27
N PRO A 70 11.67 -28.64 -0.09
CA PRO A 70 11.08 -27.36 0.26
C PRO A 70 12.11 -26.23 0.41
N VAL A 71 13.38 -26.55 0.64
CA VAL A 71 14.43 -25.55 0.84
C VAL A 71 14.84 -24.98 -0.50
N HIS A 72 15.03 -25.84 -1.50
CA HIS A 72 15.37 -25.42 -2.86
C HIS A 72 14.28 -24.52 -3.45
N LEU A 73 13.01 -24.86 -3.27
CA LEU A 73 11.90 -24.04 -3.75
C LEU A 73 11.88 -22.65 -3.08
N VAL A 74 12.17 -22.57 -1.78
CA VAL A 74 12.27 -21.27 -1.08
C VAL A 74 13.51 -20.48 -1.52
N LEU A 75 14.64 -21.13 -1.83
CA LEU A 75 15.80 -20.45 -2.40
C LEU A 75 15.50 -19.86 -3.77
N GLN A 76 14.79 -20.59 -4.63
CA GLN A 76 14.31 -20.07 -5.91
C GLN A 76 13.34 -18.89 -5.71
N LEU A 77 12.43 -18.98 -4.75
CA LEU A 77 11.55 -17.86 -4.42
C LEU A 77 12.34 -16.62 -3.95
N LEU A 78 13.39 -16.81 -3.15
CA LEU A 78 14.24 -15.72 -2.68
C LEU A 78 15.10 -15.12 -3.81
N SER A 79 15.53 -15.91 -4.79
CA SER A 79 16.28 -15.37 -5.94
C SER A 79 15.40 -14.55 -6.89
N GLU A 80 14.10 -14.84 -6.95
CA GLU A 80 13.10 -14.02 -7.68
C GLU A 80 12.77 -12.69 -6.97
N HIS A 81 13.19 -12.52 -5.71
CA HIS A 81 12.88 -11.36 -4.88
C HIS A 81 14.16 -10.69 -4.34
N ALA A 82 14.76 -9.81 -5.15
CA ALA A 82 16.04 -9.15 -4.88
C ALA A 82 16.09 -8.35 -3.54
N ASP A 83 14.95 -7.82 -3.07
CA ASP A 83 14.88 -7.09 -1.79
C ASP A 83 14.82 -8.00 -0.56
N GLY A 84 14.70 -9.31 -0.79
CA GLY A 84 14.50 -10.32 0.25
C GLY A 84 13.06 -10.38 0.74
N LEU A 85 12.76 -11.42 1.51
CA LEU A 85 11.41 -11.66 2.03
C LEU A 85 11.44 -11.98 3.52
N LYS A 86 10.42 -11.55 4.26
CA LYS A 86 10.24 -11.99 5.65
C LYS A 86 9.65 -13.38 5.69
N ALA A 87 9.81 -14.06 6.82
CA ALA A 87 9.23 -15.38 7.05
C ALA A 87 7.73 -15.47 6.72
N MET A 88 6.94 -14.47 7.14
CA MET A 88 5.50 -14.43 6.85
C MET A 88 5.22 -14.26 5.36
N ASP A 89 5.97 -13.40 4.68
CA ASP A 89 5.79 -13.13 3.24
C ASP A 89 6.16 -14.36 2.40
N ILE A 90 7.20 -15.11 2.79
CA ILE A 90 7.56 -16.39 2.16
C ILE A 90 6.39 -17.37 2.27
N LYS A 91 5.81 -17.54 3.47
CA LYS A 91 4.68 -18.45 3.67
C LYS A 91 3.46 -18.04 2.84
N SER A 92 3.10 -16.76 2.85
CA SER A 92 1.98 -16.25 2.05
C SER A 92 2.18 -16.51 0.56
N LYS A 93 3.38 -16.26 0.03
CA LYS A 93 3.73 -16.54 -1.37
C LYS A 93 3.65 -18.03 -1.71
N LEU A 94 4.11 -18.92 -0.83
CA LEU A 94 3.98 -20.36 -1.04
C LEU A 94 2.50 -20.80 -1.09
N VAL A 95 1.63 -20.19 -0.28
CA VAL A 95 0.18 -20.43 -0.34
C VAL A 95 -0.42 -19.92 -1.66
N GLU A 96 0.00 -18.74 -2.13
CA GLU A 96 -0.40 -18.21 -3.44
C GLU A 96 0.03 -19.12 -4.61
N LEU A 97 1.14 -19.84 -4.45
CA LEU A 97 1.62 -20.86 -5.40
C LEU A 97 0.88 -22.20 -5.28
N GLY A 98 -0.17 -22.30 -4.46
CA GLY A 98 -1.00 -23.49 -4.32
C GLY A 98 -0.52 -24.52 -3.30
N ILE A 99 0.49 -24.19 -2.49
CA ILE A 99 1.01 -25.10 -1.46
C ILE A 99 0.14 -24.98 -0.19
N ASP A 100 -0.27 -26.12 0.35
CA ASP A 100 -1.07 -26.17 1.57
C ASP A 100 -0.34 -25.54 2.78
N LYS A 101 -1.04 -24.69 3.52
CA LYS A 101 -0.53 -23.97 4.69
C LYS A 101 0.01 -24.93 5.76
N GLY A 102 -0.69 -26.03 6.02
CA GLY A 102 -0.27 -27.04 7.01
C GLY A 102 1.03 -27.73 6.61
N SER A 103 1.23 -27.99 5.33
CA SER A 103 2.49 -28.53 4.79
C SER A 103 3.65 -27.54 4.92
N ILE A 104 3.41 -26.26 4.63
CA ILE A 104 4.39 -25.19 4.81
C ILE A 104 4.81 -25.09 6.28
N ASP A 105 3.86 -25.03 7.21
CA ASP A 105 4.14 -24.88 8.63
C ASP A 105 4.93 -26.07 9.21
N ARG A 106 4.65 -27.30 8.75
CA ARG A 106 5.42 -28.50 9.11
C ARG A 106 6.87 -28.44 8.60
N ALA A 107 7.08 -28.03 7.35
CA ALA A 107 8.42 -27.93 6.76
C ALA A 107 9.22 -26.71 7.26
N TRP A 108 8.55 -25.66 7.75
CA TRP A 108 9.14 -24.35 8.01
C TRP A 108 10.34 -24.37 8.97
N ARG A 109 10.28 -25.19 10.03
CA ARG A 109 11.37 -25.27 11.01
C ARG A 109 12.67 -25.78 10.35
N THR A 110 12.54 -26.75 9.45
CA THR A 110 13.67 -27.30 8.68
C THR A 110 14.19 -26.30 7.66
N ILE A 111 13.29 -25.66 6.90
CA ILE A 111 13.62 -24.60 5.93
C ILE A 111 14.40 -23.48 6.63
N GLN A 112 13.86 -22.95 7.74
CA GLN A 112 14.48 -21.86 8.49
C GLN A 112 15.89 -22.23 8.98
N THR A 113 16.07 -23.45 9.49
CA THR A 113 17.37 -23.93 10.00
C THR A 113 18.39 -24.06 8.87
N LYS A 114 17.97 -24.57 7.70
CA LYS A 114 18.85 -24.71 6.53
C LYS A 114 19.18 -23.36 5.89
N LEU A 115 18.20 -22.46 5.73
CA LEU A 115 18.42 -21.11 5.21
C LEU A 115 19.39 -20.30 6.06
N ALA A 116 19.33 -20.43 7.39
CA ALA A 116 20.25 -19.72 8.29
C ALA A 116 21.71 -20.17 8.13
N LYS A 117 21.95 -21.36 7.59
CA LYS A 117 23.28 -21.93 7.35
C LYS A 117 23.70 -21.88 5.88
N HIS A 118 22.85 -21.38 4.99
CA HIS A 118 23.09 -21.42 3.55
C HIS A 118 23.96 -20.24 3.11
N ASP A 119 25.07 -20.50 2.42
CA ASP A 119 26.08 -19.47 2.07
C ASP A 119 25.50 -18.32 1.22
N ASN A 120 24.56 -18.66 0.33
CA ASN A 120 23.88 -17.68 -0.53
C ASN A 120 22.73 -16.94 0.15
N VAL A 121 22.50 -17.08 1.47
CA VAL A 121 21.38 -16.42 2.17
C VAL A 121 21.89 -15.53 3.29
N LYS A 122 21.61 -14.23 3.20
CA LYS A 122 21.81 -13.27 4.28
C LYS A 122 20.54 -13.16 5.12
N VAL A 123 20.62 -13.48 6.40
CA VAL A 123 19.54 -13.24 7.36
C VAL A 123 19.72 -11.85 7.98
N LYS A 124 18.71 -10.99 7.86
CA LYS A 124 18.65 -9.66 8.50
C LYS A 124 17.56 -9.66 9.57
N GLY A 125 17.84 -9.05 10.74
CA GLY A 125 16.92 -8.90 11.86
C GLY A 125 17.21 -9.83 13.04
N ARG A 126 17.10 -9.30 14.27
CA ARG A 126 17.38 -10.05 15.52
C ARG A 126 16.22 -11.00 15.88
N ASP A 127 14.98 -10.53 15.77
CA ASP A 127 13.79 -11.29 16.14
C ASP A 127 13.34 -12.30 15.09
N LYS A 128 12.99 -13.51 15.55
CA LYS A 128 12.52 -14.60 14.68
C LYS A 128 11.32 -14.22 13.80
N ALA A 129 10.43 -13.36 14.30
CA ALA A 129 9.24 -12.90 13.58
C ALA A 129 9.54 -11.82 12.53
N VAL A 130 10.67 -11.11 12.67
CA VAL A 130 11.05 -9.97 11.81
C VAL A 130 12.24 -10.33 10.89
N ARG A 131 12.73 -11.58 10.96
CA ARG A 131 13.82 -12.06 10.10
C ARG A 131 13.44 -11.97 8.63
N ALA A 132 14.22 -11.19 7.90
CA ALA A 132 14.22 -11.15 6.45
C ALA A 132 15.36 -12.03 5.91
N TYR A 133 15.06 -12.79 4.87
CA TYR A 133 16.00 -13.65 4.16
C TYR A 133 16.27 -13.03 2.80
N LEU A 134 17.55 -12.82 2.48
CA LEU A 134 17.99 -12.17 1.25
C LEU A 134 18.94 -13.09 0.51
N HIS A 135 18.67 -13.40 -0.76
CA HIS A 135 19.58 -14.17 -1.60
C HIS A 135 20.77 -13.30 -2.03
N ARG A 136 22.00 -13.79 -1.89
CA ARG A 136 23.25 -13.06 -2.23
C ARG A 136 23.72 -13.28 -3.67
N GLY A 137 23.19 -14.29 -4.36
CA GLY A 137 23.54 -14.56 -5.76
C GLY A 137 22.88 -13.55 -6.70
N LYS A 138 23.53 -13.25 -7.84
CA LYS A 138 22.90 -12.53 -8.95
C LYS A 138 21.57 -13.21 -9.31
N PRO A 139 20.50 -12.45 -9.59
CA PRO A 139 19.27 -13.03 -10.11
C PRO A 139 19.62 -13.89 -11.33
N TYR A 140 18.95 -15.04 -11.48
CA TYR A 140 19.11 -15.87 -12.67
C TYR A 140 18.55 -15.06 -13.86
N ASP A 141 19.42 -14.36 -14.60
CA ASP A 141 19.05 -13.59 -15.79
C ASP A 141 18.75 -14.47 -17.01
N THR A 142 18.76 -15.80 -16.85
CA THR A 142 18.46 -16.74 -17.92
C THR A 142 17.47 -17.79 -17.41
N PRO A 143 16.28 -17.93 -18.02
CA PRO A 143 15.44 -19.10 -17.76
C PRO A 143 16.28 -20.34 -18.07
N PRO A 144 16.27 -21.39 -17.24
CA PRO A 144 17.05 -22.57 -17.53
C PRO A 144 16.62 -23.09 -18.91
N ALA A 145 17.57 -23.19 -19.83
CA ALA A 145 17.37 -23.76 -21.15
C ALA A 145 16.63 -25.10 -21.00
N SER A 146 15.70 -25.37 -21.91
CA SER A 146 15.02 -26.67 -22.05
C SER A 146 15.98 -27.81 -21.72
N TRP A 147 15.71 -28.52 -20.62
CA TRP A 147 16.67 -29.42 -19.99
C TRP A 147 16.88 -30.69 -20.84
N PRO A 148 18.14 -31.03 -21.21
CA PRO A 148 18.49 -32.37 -21.64
C PRO A 148 18.58 -33.32 -20.45
N ARG A 149 18.38 -34.60 -20.74
CA ARG A 149 18.37 -35.75 -19.84
C ARG A 149 19.70 -35.92 -19.08
N VAL A 150 19.55 -36.42 -17.85
CA VAL A 150 20.56 -36.83 -16.87
C VAL A 150 21.75 -37.57 -17.48
N ASP A 151 22.97 -37.15 -17.10
CA ASP A 151 24.06 -38.00 -16.63
C ASP A 151 25.02 -37.18 -15.73
N ALA A 152 25.57 -37.84 -14.72
CA ALA A 152 26.54 -37.33 -13.73
C ALA A 152 27.76 -38.27 -13.71
N PRO A 153 28.82 -38.02 -12.93
CA PRO A 153 29.54 -36.77 -12.61
C PRO A 153 31.06 -36.92 -12.90
N GLU A 154 31.86 -35.85 -12.78
CA GLU A 154 33.29 -36.01 -12.50
C GLU A 154 33.91 -34.84 -11.73
N ASP A 155 34.99 -35.19 -11.03
CA ASP A 155 35.60 -34.65 -9.81
C ASP A 155 36.42 -33.34 -9.91
N ALA A 156 36.79 -32.86 -8.70
CA ALA A 156 38.01 -32.13 -8.32
C ALA A 156 38.08 -30.63 -8.73
N GLU A 157 38.67 -29.69 -7.97
CA GLU A 157 39.68 -29.75 -6.92
C GLU A 157 39.71 -28.37 -6.20
N ALA A 158 40.15 -28.33 -4.93
CA ALA A 158 40.52 -27.12 -4.21
C ALA A 158 41.88 -26.57 -4.69
N PRO A 159 42.25 -25.31 -4.38
CA PRO A 159 43.29 -25.18 -3.36
C PRO A 159 43.23 -23.92 -2.47
N GLU A 160 44.16 -23.97 -1.51
CA GLU A 160 44.40 -23.21 -0.29
C GLU A 160 44.94 -21.78 -0.45
N ALA A 161 44.76 -21.04 0.67
CA ALA A 161 45.68 -20.13 1.37
C ALA A 161 46.49 -19.06 0.61
N ASN A 162 46.38 -17.81 1.07
CA ASN A 162 47.55 -17.06 1.56
C ASN A 162 47.16 -15.81 2.36
N THR A 163 47.61 -15.78 3.61
CA THR A 163 47.75 -14.60 4.47
C THR A 163 49.17 -14.06 4.29
N PRO A 164 49.39 -12.74 4.31
CA PRO A 164 50.46 -12.25 5.17
C PRO A 164 50.06 -11.06 6.04
N GLU A 165 50.43 -11.24 7.28
CA GLU A 165 50.65 -10.30 8.38
C GLU A 165 51.84 -9.37 8.07
N ALA A 166 51.69 -8.06 8.28
CA ALA A 166 52.80 -7.18 8.65
C ALA A 166 52.31 -5.83 9.19
N ALA A 167 52.79 -5.52 10.39
CA ALA A 167 52.63 -4.33 11.19
C ALA A 167 53.03 -3.01 10.51
N SER A 168 52.40 -1.92 10.95
CA SER A 168 53.04 -0.61 11.17
C SER A 168 52.11 0.24 12.05
N GLU A 169 52.44 0.35 13.33
CA GLU A 169 51.96 1.42 14.22
C GLU A 169 52.62 2.74 13.81
N PRO A 170 51.86 3.85 13.72
CA PRO A 170 52.42 5.18 13.88
C PRO A 170 51.90 5.82 15.17
N GLU A 171 52.87 6.10 16.04
CA GLU A 171 53.02 7.25 16.93
C GLU A 171 51.75 8.03 17.34
N GLU A 172 51.44 7.97 18.64
CA GLU A 172 50.61 8.92 19.36
C GLU A 172 51.17 10.35 19.27
N THR A 173 50.78 11.08 18.23
CA THR A 173 50.72 12.55 18.28
C THR A 173 49.44 12.97 18.97
N THR A 174 49.57 13.60 20.14
CA THR A 174 48.49 14.25 20.87
C THR A 174 47.80 15.27 19.95
N PRO A 175 46.52 15.12 19.60
CA PRO A 175 45.86 16.02 18.67
C PRO A 175 45.63 17.37 19.34
N ALA A 176 46.15 18.44 18.74
CA ALA A 176 45.65 19.77 18.99
C ALA A 176 44.14 19.77 18.70
N GLU A 177 43.35 20.20 19.68
CA GLU A 177 41.89 20.26 19.68
C GLU A 177 41.40 20.98 18.41
N ALA A 178 41.02 20.21 17.39
CA ALA A 178 40.50 20.75 16.14
C ALA A 178 39.20 21.50 16.45
N PRO A 179 38.96 22.68 15.82
CA PRO A 179 37.73 23.42 16.05
C PRO A 179 36.54 22.54 15.69
N VAL A 180 35.68 22.28 16.68
CA VAL A 180 34.44 21.51 16.50
C VAL A 180 33.63 22.18 15.40
N GLU A 181 33.50 21.53 14.25
CA GLU A 181 32.68 22.04 13.15
C GLU A 181 31.24 22.18 13.63
N SER A 182 30.63 23.35 13.38
CA SER A 182 29.25 23.58 13.78
C SER A 182 28.31 22.62 13.05
N PHE A 183 27.26 22.14 13.73
CA PHE A 183 26.24 21.26 13.16
C PHE A 183 25.69 21.74 11.80
N SER A 184 25.48 23.04 11.64
CA SER A 184 25.07 23.65 10.36
C SER A 184 26.06 23.40 9.22
N THR A 185 27.37 23.47 9.51
CA THR A 185 28.45 23.26 8.55
C THR A 185 28.52 21.80 8.16
N THR A 186 28.45 20.90 9.14
CA THR A 186 28.46 19.45 8.91
C THR A 186 27.23 19.00 8.11
N LEU A 187 26.04 19.53 8.44
CA LEU A 187 24.80 19.25 7.70
C LEU A 187 24.84 19.79 6.26
N THR A 188 25.35 21.01 6.05
CA THR A 188 25.51 21.60 4.71
C THR A 188 26.45 20.74 3.85
N SER A 189 27.57 20.31 4.44
CA SER A 189 28.55 19.41 3.81
C SER A 189 27.91 18.07 3.44
N LEU A 190 27.19 17.44 4.38
CA LEU A 190 26.50 16.17 4.18
C LEU A 190 25.47 16.24 3.04
N LEU A 191 24.76 17.35 2.92
CA LEU A 191 23.76 17.57 1.87
C LEU A 191 24.35 18.03 0.52
N GLY A 192 25.66 18.29 0.46
CA GLY A 192 26.33 18.78 -0.74
C GLY A 192 25.85 20.16 -1.20
N VAL A 193 25.36 20.99 -0.27
CA VAL A 193 24.86 22.34 -0.58
C VAL A 193 26.05 23.29 -0.69
N LYS A 194 26.19 23.98 -1.83
CA LYS A 194 27.35 24.86 -2.10
C LYS A 194 27.43 26.11 -1.22
N GLN A 195 26.30 26.55 -0.67
CA GLN A 195 26.21 27.72 0.19
C GLN A 195 25.91 27.29 1.62
N ALA A 196 26.66 27.83 2.58
CA ALA A 196 26.39 27.63 4.00
C ALA A 196 24.97 28.11 4.32
N ARG A 197 24.17 27.22 4.91
CA ARG A 197 22.82 27.53 5.40
C ARG A 197 22.80 27.41 6.92
N ALA A 198 22.04 28.27 7.57
CA ALA A 198 21.80 28.16 9.00
C ALA A 198 20.71 27.10 9.26
N ILE A 199 20.68 26.54 10.47
CA ILE A 199 19.66 25.56 10.88
C ILE A 199 18.22 26.08 10.72
N PRO A 200 17.89 27.35 11.05
CA PRO A 200 16.55 27.89 10.79
C PRO A 200 16.16 27.84 9.32
N ASP A 201 17.11 27.98 8.38
CA ASP A 201 16.81 27.91 6.95
C ASP A 201 16.38 26.50 6.55
N PHE A 202 16.99 25.46 7.11
CA PHE A 202 16.60 24.07 6.86
C PHE A 202 15.22 23.75 7.46
N LEU A 203 14.93 24.28 8.67
CA LEU A 203 13.63 24.11 9.32
C LEU A 203 12.50 24.89 8.64
N ALA A 204 12.81 26.00 7.96
CA ALA A 204 11.86 26.78 7.17
C ALA A 204 11.46 26.09 5.85
N GLU A 205 12.30 25.17 5.34
CA GLU A 205 12.05 24.38 4.13
C GLU A 205 12.10 22.87 4.43
N PRO A 206 11.19 22.36 5.28
CA PRO A 206 11.26 20.99 5.75
C PRO A 206 11.12 19.96 4.63
N LEU A 207 10.34 20.23 3.58
CA LEU A 207 10.13 19.29 2.48
C LEU A 207 11.39 19.17 1.60
N ARG A 208 11.98 20.29 1.15
CA ARG A 208 13.25 20.30 0.42
C ARG A 208 14.37 19.69 1.24
N THR A 209 14.45 20.01 2.52
CA THR A 209 15.45 19.42 3.43
C THR A 209 15.23 17.91 3.55
N GLY A 210 13.98 17.47 3.70
CA GLY A 210 13.60 16.06 3.71
C GLY A 210 13.98 15.33 2.42
N VAL A 211 13.75 15.94 1.26
CA VAL A 211 14.17 15.39 -0.05
C VAL A 211 15.69 15.25 -0.14
N ALA A 212 16.45 16.27 0.28
CA ALA A 212 17.90 16.24 0.25
C ALA A 212 18.46 15.12 1.17
N LEU A 213 17.95 15.03 2.41
CA LEU A 213 18.27 13.94 3.35
C LEU A 213 17.83 12.56 2.84
N GLY A 214 16.76 12.52 2.04
CA GLY A 214 16.24 11.31 1.40
C GLY A 214 17.22 10.63 0.44
N ARG A 215 18.18 11.40 -0.11
CA ARG A 215 19.21 10.91 -1.04
C ARG A 215 20.34 10.15 -0.36
N LEU A 216 20.52 10.37 0.94
CA LEU A 216 21.48 9.63 1.77
C LEU A 216 20.95 8.23 2.03
N ASP A 217 21.80 7.25 2.36
CA ASP A 217 21.33 5.96 2.87
C ASP A 217 20.98 6.02 4.37
N ASN A 218 20.35 4.98 4.93
CA ASN A 218 19.99 5.00 6.35
C ASN A 218 21.20 4.89 7.28
N ALA A 219 22.29 4.25 6.85
CA ALA A 219 23.50 4.11 7.66
C ALA A 219 24.22 5.47 7.81
N ALA A 220 24.22 6.29 6.77
CA ALA A 220 24.74 7.65 6.78
C ALA A 220 23.91 8.54 7.71
N LEU A 221 22.58 8.45 7.66
CA LEU A 221 21.69 9.20 8.57
C LEU A 221 21.89 8.79 10.04
N GLU A 222 22.03 7.49 10.31
CA GLU A 222 22.27 6.97 11.67
C GLU A 222 23.65 7.35 12.20
N ARG A 223 24.70 7.24 11.36
CA ARG A 223 26.05 7.67 11.72
C ARG A 223 26.07 9.16 12.05
N PHE A 224 25.51 9.99 11.16
CA PHE A 224 25.45 11.43 11.37
C PHE A 224 24.70 11.76 12.66
N HIS A 225 23.53 11.15 12.90
CA HIS A 225 22.78 11.35 14.14
C HIS A 225 23.61 10.98 15.39
N SER A 226 24.42 9.90 15.34
CA SER A 226 25.23 9.46 16.48
C SER A 226 26.42 10.37 16.81
N GLU A 227 26.84 11.22 15.86
CA GLU A 227 27.93 12.18 16.02
C GLU A 227 27.46 13.52 16.59
N LEU A 228 26.15 13.77 16.63
CA LEU A 228 25.56 15.00 17.15
C LEU A 228 25.42 14.98 18.68
N ASP A 229 25.49 16.16 19.30
CA ASP A 229 25.11 16.32 20.70
C ASP A 229 23.58 16.18 20.90
N GLU A 230 23.12 16.09 22.15
CA GLU A 230 21.70 15.87 22.45
C GLU A 230 20.77 16.98 21.89
N GLY A 231 21.25 18.23 21.85
CA GLY A 231 20.50 19.36 21.32
C GLY A 231 20.32 19.25 19.80
N ASP A 232 21.43 18.99 19.10
CA ASP A 232 21.47 18.85 17.65
C ASP A 232 20.78 17.56 17.19
N GLN A 233 20.83 16.47 17.97
CA GLN A 233 20.05 15.25 17.72
C GLN A 233 18.55 15.54 17.64
N ARG A 234 18.02 16.36 18.55
CA ARG A 234 16.60 16.73 18.54
C ARG A 234 16.23 17.58 17.31
N ILE A 235 17.11 18.50 16.92
CA ILE A 235 16.91 19.31 15.71
C ILE A 235 16.97 18.41 14.47
N PHE A 236 17.97 17.54 14.38
CA PHE A 236 18.11 16.63 13.26
C PHE A 236 16.91 15.66 13.16
N ALA A 237 16.43 15.12 14.28
CA ALA A 237 15.20 14.32 14.32
C ALA A 237 13.97 15.08 13.78
N THR A 238 13.91 16.39 14.00
CA THR A 238 12.86 17.27 13.42
C THR A 238 12.97 17.33 11.89
N LEU A 239 14.18 17.47 11.34
CA LEU A 239 14.43 17.47 9.89
C LEU A 239 14.11 16.11 9.23
N LEU A 240 14.24 15.01 9.99
CA LEU A 240 13.91 13.67 9.51
C LEU A 240 12.41 13.44 9.30
N LEU A 241 11.53 14.32 9.80
CA LEU A 241 10.07 14.16 9.68
C LEU A 241 9.57 14.18 8.23
N ALA A 242 10.24 14.90 7.32
CA ALA A 242 9.84 14.98 5.91
C ALA A 242 10.66 14.06 4.98
N VAL A 243 11.56 13.23 5.53
CA VAL A 243 12.41 12.35 4.71
C VAL A 243 11.56 11.31 3.97
N PRO A 244 11.64 11.21 2.62
CA PRO A 244 10.73 10.44 1.78
C PRO A 244 11.01 8.93 1.77
N LYS A 245 11.41 8.37 2.91
CA LYS A 245 11.69 6.94 3.11
C LYS A 245 11.56 6.59 4.58
N LYS A 246 11.50 5.28 4.87
CA LYS A 246 11.48 4.80 6.25
C LYS A 246 12.81 5.11 6.92
N SER A 247 12.77 6.06 7.84
CA SER A 247 13.87 6.44 8.72
C SER A 247 13.50 6.13 10.17
N TRP A 248 14.51 6.08 11.03
CA TRP A 248 14.27 6.20 12.46
C TRP A 248 13.73 7.60 12.77
N THR A 249 12.82 7.69 13.74
CA THR A 249 12.25 8.94 14.25
C THR A 249 12.15 8.84 15.76
N ALA A 250 12.81 9.74 16.48
CA ALA A 250 12.58 9.91 17.91
C ALA A 250 11.14 10.42 18.16
N PRO A 251 10.55 10.12 19.34
CA PRO A 251 9.34 10.82 19.77
C PRO A 251 9.64 12.32 19.90
N LEU A 252 8.85 13.14 19.20
CA LEU A 252 8.96 14.60 19.23
C LEU A 252 7.73 15.20 19.89
N ALA A 253 7.90 16.38 20.47
CA ALA A 253 6.81 17.13 21.09
C ALA A 253 5.78 17.61 20.05
N ALA A 254 4.56 17.91 20.48
CA ALA A 254 3.45 18.31 19.62
C ALA A 254 3.76 19.60 18.82
N GLU A 255 4.41 20.54 19.49
CA GLU A 255 4.76 21.86 18.99
C GLU A 255 5.74 21.78 17.82
N ILE A 256 6.62 20.77 17.85
CA ILE A 256 7.57 20.49 16.76
C ILE A 256 6.82 20.00 15.52
N HIS A 257 5.87 19.08 15.69
CA HIS A 257 5.05 18.60 14.56
C HIS A 257 4.23 19.75 13.96
N HIS A 258 3.64 20.60 14.81
CA HIS A 258 2.90 21.78 14.38
C HIS A 258 3.80 22.73 13.54
N GLY A 259 4.97 23.09 14.07
CA GLY A 259 5.91 23.99 13.39
C GLY A 259 6.37 23.45 12.03
N VAL A 260 6.72 22.15 11.96
CA VAL A 260 7.15 21.51 10.71
C VAL A 260 6.01 21.43 9.70
N LEU A 261 4.79 21.10 10.11
CA LEU A 261 3.64 21.10 9.19
C LEU A 261 3.31 22.51 8.69
N ALA A 262 3.35 23.52 9.56
CA ALA A 262 3.11 24.90 9.16
C ALA A 262 4.14 25.38 8.13
N ALA A 263 5.42 25.08 8.36
CA ALA A 263 6.50 25.38 7.41
C ALA A 263 6.34 24.60 6.10
N ALA A 264 5.99 23.30 6.16
CA ALA A 264 5.74 22.49 4.97
C ALA A 264 4.57 23.02 4.13
N VAL A 265 3.49 23.50 4.76
CA VAL A 265 2.37 24.13 4.07
C VAL A 265 2.79 25.44 3.40
N ALA A 266 3.64 26.25 4.05
CA ALA A 266 4.16 27.49 3.47
C ALA A 266 5.14 27.26 2.31
N GLU A 267 5.84 26.12 2.31
CA GLU A 267 6.82 25.76 1.28
C GLU A 267 6.17 25.28 -0.03
N LEU A 268 4.96 24.72 0.04
CA LEU A 268 4.31 24.09 -1.12
C LEU A 268 3.80 25.13 -2.13
N PRO A 269 4.31 25.13 -3.39
CA PRO A 269 3.71 25.88 -4.46
C PRO A 269 2.44 25.19 -4.97
N ALA A 270 1.64 25.91 -5.78
CA ALA A 270 0.46 25.33 -6.43
C ALA A 270 0.80 24.09 -7.29
N GLU A 271 1.92 24.14 -8.01
CA GLU A 271 2.45 23.02 -8.80
C GLU A 271 3.75 22.50 -8.16
N ALA A 272 3.63 21.63 -7.16
CA ALA A 272 4.82 21.09 -6.50
C ALA A 272 5.46 19.94 -7.28
N PRO A 273 6.81 19.88 -7.36
CA PRO A 273 7.52 18.72 -7.88
C PRO A 273 7.15 17.41 -7.15
N ALA A 274 7.19 16.28 -7.86
CA ALA A 274 6.86 14.96 -7.32
C ALA A 274 7.68 14.58 -6.07
N GLU A 275 8.92 15.06 -5.97
CA GLU A 275 9.79 14.85 -4.81
C GLU A 275 9.22 15.52 -3.54
N LEU A 276 8.76 16.78 -3.64
CA LEU A 276 8.15 17.49 -2.51
C LEU A 276 6.82 16.86 -2.11
N ARG A 277 6.04 16.40 -3.09
CA ARG A 277 4.80 15.66 -2.84
C ARG A 277 5.07 14.37 -2.06
N THR A 278 6.11 13.63 -2.44
CA THR A 278 6.53 12.41 -1.73
C THR A 278 6.97 12.73 -0.30
N ALA A 279 7.76 13.78 -0.10
CA ALA A 279 8.17 14.24 1.23
C ALA A 279 6.96 14.66 2.11
N ALA A 280 6.00 15.39 1.54
CA ALA A 280 4.76 15.77 2.21
C ALA A 280 3.94 14.54 2.65
N GLY A 281 3.81 13.54 1.78
CA GLY A 281 3.16 12.27 2.13
C GLY A 281 3.84 11.55 3.29
N TRP A 282 5.17 11.54 3.33
CA TRP A 282 5.92 10.94 4.44
C TRP A 282 5.78 11.72 5.74
N LEU A 283 5.73 13.06 5.68
CA LEU A 283 5.43 13.91 6.84
C LEU A 283 4.03 13.59 7.39
N LEU A 284 3.01 13.56 6.53
CA LEU A 284 1.65 13.20 6.92
C LEU A 284 1.58 11.81 7.53
N ARG A 285 2.28 10.82 6.97
CA ARG A 285 2.32 9.45 7.49
C ARG A 285 2.88 9.38 8.92
N ARG A 286 3.94 10.14 9.21
CA ARG A 286 4.54 10.18 10.55
C ARG A 286 3.62 10.86 11.57
N VAL A 287 2.97 11.96 11.18
CA VAL A 287 1.99 12.65 12.03
C VAL A 287 0.75 11.78 12.26
N ALA A 288 0.27 11.07 11.24
CA ALA A 288 -0.86 10.15 11.34
C ALA A 288 -0.59 8.94 12.26
N ALA A 289 0.68 8.58 12.44
CA ALA A 289 1.12 7.51 13.34
C ALA A 289 1.08 7.91 14.82
N LEU A 290 0.87 9.19 15.14
CA LEU A 290 0.61 9.61 16.52
C LEU A 290 -0.72 8.98 17.00
N PRO A 291 -0.80 8.51 18.25
CA PRO A 291 -2.03 7.91 18.79
C PRO A 291 -3.25 8.83 18.60
N THR A 292 -3.08 10.11 18.97
CA THR A 292 -4.07 11.17 18.75
C THR A 292 -3.32 12.45 18.39
N PRO A 293 -3.48 13.01 17.18
CA PRO A 293 -2.83 14.27 16.83
C PRO A 293 -3.37 15.42 17.72
N PRO A 294 -2.49 16.22 18.34
CA PRO A 294 -2.87 17.38 19.15
C PRO A 294 -3.70 18.41 18.36
N ALA A 295 -4.53 19.19 19.07
CA ALA A 295 -5.45 20.12 18.41
C ALA A 295 -4.75 21.19 17.56
N GLU A 296 -3.64 21.73 18.04
CA GLU A 296 -2.78 22.66 17.31
C GLU A 296 -2.24 22.09 15.99
N VAL A 297 -2.02 20.78 15.92
CA VAL A 297 -1.48 20.10 14.73
C VAL A 297 -2.54 19.93 13.64
N ALA A 298 -3.82 19.83 14.01
CA ALA A 298 -4.90 19.44 13.10
C ALA A 298 -5.08 20.41 11.92
N GLY A 299 -4.96 21.72 12.14
CA GLY A 299 -5.13 22.73 11.08
C GLY A 299 -4.11 22.58 9.93
N PRO A 300 -2.80 22.72 10.19
CA PRO A 300 -1.76 22.47 9.19
C PRO A 300 -1.80 21.05 8.61
N PHE A 301 -2.13 20.05 9.42
CA PHE A 301 -2.26 18.66 8.99
C PHE A 301 -3.34 18.47 7.92
N VAL A 302 -4.53 19.04 8.12
CA VAL A 302 -5.62 19.02 7.12
C VAL A 302 -5.22 19.78 5.86
N ARG A 303 -4.56 20.94 5.97
CA ARG A 303 -4.12 21.72 4.80
C ARG A 303 -3.13 20.95 3.93
N LEU A 304 -2.16 20.30 4.55
CA LEU A 304 -1.18 19.48 3.84
C LEU A 304 -1.82 18.24 3.19
N ALA A 305 -2.80 17.62 3.87
CA ALA A 305 -3.57 16.51 3.32
C ALA A 305 -4.43 16.92 2.11
N LEU A 306 -5.04 18.11 2.15
CA LEU A 306 -5.81 18.65 1.02
C LEU A 306 -4.94 18.90 -0.21
N PHE A 307 -3.69 19.30 -0.03
CA PHE A 307 -2.72 19.39 -1.13
C PHE A 307 -2.49 18.03 -1.83
N LEU A 308 -2.46 16.93 -1.06
CA LEU A 308 -2.41 15.59 -1.66
C LEU A 308 -3.76 15.18 -2.28
N ALA A 309 -4.89 15.63 -1.72
CA ALA A 309 -6.22 15.31 -2.23
C ALA A 309 -6.57 16.01 -3.56
N ASP A 310 -5.90 17.10 -3.93
CA ASP A 310 -6.21 17.90 -5.14
C ASP A 310 -5.95 17.14 -6.47
N SER A 311 -5.12 16.09 -6.45
CA SER A 311 -4.90 15.17 -7.59
C SER A 311 -4.21 13.90 -7.08
N PRO A 312 -4.94 12.98 -6.42
CA PRO A 312 -4.33 11.89 -5.67
C PRO A 312 -3.71 10.85 -6.60
N GLN A 313 -2.45 10.52 -6.36
CA GLN A 313 -1.82 9.34 -6.94
C GLN A 313 -2.14 8.12 -6.08
N ARG A 314 -1.93 6.92 -6.62
CA ARG A 314 -2.19 5.67 -5.89
C ARG A 314 -1.47 5.59 -4.54
N ALA A 315 -0.23 6.06 -4.47
CA ALA A 315 0.54 6.09 -3.22
C ALA A 315 -0.02 7.11 -2.20
N ASP A 316 -0.64 8.20 -2.68
CA ASP A 316 -1.24 9.21 -1.82
C ASP A 316 -2.51 8.69 -1.15
N LEU A 317 -3.28 7.83 -1.81
CA LEU A 317 -4.52 7.25 -1.26
C LEU A 317 -4.28 6.49 0.05
N GLU A 318 -3.20 5.70 0.13
CA GLU A 318 -2.84 4.99 1.36
C GLU A 318 -2.50 5.98 2.50
N ILE A 319 -1.86 7.10 2.17
CA ILE A 319 -1.48 8.12 3.15
C ILE A 319 -2.71 8.90 3.60
N LEU A 320 -3.59 9.29 2.67
CA LEU A 320 -4.83 9.98 2.96
C LEU A 320 -5.78 9.12 3.80
N ASP A 321 -5.78 7.80 3.60
CA ASP A 321 -6.54 6.87 4.44
C ASP A 321 -6.04 6.89 5.89
N LEU A 322 -4.71 6.85 6.10
CA LEU A 322 -4.09 6.99 7.42
C LEU A 322 -4.41 8.35 8.06
N VAL A 323 -4.38 9.43 7.27
CA VAL A 323 -4.73 10.78 7.72
C VAL A 323 -6.19 10.83 8.17
N ALA A 324 -7.12 10.27 7.38
CA ALA A 324 -8.54 10.25 7.72
C ALA A 324 -8.81 9.45 9.01
N HIS A 325 -8.12 8.33 9.23
CA HIS A 325 -8.14 7.61 10.50
C HIS A 325 -7.55 8.40 11.67
N ALA A 326 -6.47 9.14 11.45
CA ALA A 326 -5.88 9.98 12.51
C ALA A 326 -6.80 11.14 12.88
N LEU A 327 -7.44 11.75 11.89
CA LEU A 327 -8.43 12.81 12.09
C LEU A 327 -9.69 12.29 12.77
N SER A 328 -10.20 11.12 12.41
CA SER A 328 -11.38 10.53 13.08
C SER A 328 -11.15 10.31 14.57
N ARG A 329 -9.94 9.92 14.98
CA ARG A 329 -9.56 9.78 16.41
C ARG A 329 -9.42 11.12 17.13
N ALA A 330 -8.92 12.15 16.44
CA ALA A 330 -8.71 13.46 17.06
C ALA A 330 -9.97 14.33 17.09
N LEU A 331 -10.89 14.14 16.14
CA LEU A 331 -12.04 15.02 15.93
C LEU A 331 -12.88 15.23 17.20
N PRO A 332 -13.14 14.24 18.08
CA PRO A 332 -13.89 14.48 19.31
C PRO A 332 -13.24 15.49 20.28
N ALA A 333 -11.92 15.68 20.20
CA ALA A 333 -11.16 16.54 21.11
C ALA A 333 -10.82 17.94 20.53
N LEU A 334 -11.12 18.21 19.25
CA LEU A 334 -10.78 19.49 18.62
C LEU A 334 -11.73 20.63 19.06
N GLY A 335 -11.32 21.89 18.91
CA GLY A 335 -12.24 23.03 18.97
C GLY A 335 -13.06 23.17 17.68
N ASP A 336 -14.22 23.84 17.72
CA ASP A 336 -15.10 24.02 16.55
C ASP A 336 -14.47 24.89 15.45
N ASP A 337 -13.47 25.69 15.83
CA ASP A 337 -12.74 26.63 14.98
C ASP A 337 -11.51 26.02 14.29
N VAL A 338 -11.04 24.85 14.73
CA VAL A 338 -9.78 24.27 14.25
C VAL A 338 -9.92 23.66 12.86
N VAL A 339 -11.01 22.92 12.62
CA VAL A 339 -11.27 22.21 11.36
C VAL A 339 -12.74 22.32 10.99
N SER A 340 -13.00 22.79 9.77
CA SER A 340 -14.35 22.89 9.20
C SER A 340 -14.78 21.56 8.54
N PRO A 341 -16.03 21.11 8.69
CA PRO A 341 -16.52 19.88 8.05
C PRO A 341 -16.42 19.93 6.51
N GLU A 342 -16.50 21.10 5.89
CA GLU A 342 -16.39 21.27 4.42
C GLU A 342 -15.00 20.85 3.91
N ARG A 343 -13.95 21.21 4.64
CA ARG A 343 -12.56 20.79 4.33
C ARG A 343 -12.37 19.29 4.53
N LEU A 344 -13.00 18.71 5.54
CA LEU A 344 -12.97 17.26 5.74
C LEU A 344 -13.73 16.52 4.63
N ALA A 345 -14.81 17.11 4.12
CA ALA A 345 -15.54 16.56 2.97
C ALA A 345 -14.66 16.50 1.72
N LEU A 346 -13.87 17.56 1.44
CA LEU A 346 -12.92 17.58 0.32
C LEU A 346 -11.85 16.48 0.46
N LEU A 347 -11.34 16.26 1.67
CA LEU A 347 -10.42 15.16 1.94
C LEU A 347 -11.08 13.79 1.72
N ALA A 348 -12.31 13.62 2.21
CA ALA A 348 -13.07 12.38 2.09
C ALA A 348 -13.39 12.01 0.63
N GLN A 349 -13.62 13.00 -0.24
CA GLN A 349 -13.89 12.78 -1.67
C GLN A 349 -12.76 12.03 -2.39
N ALA A 350 -11.51 12.27 -1.99
CA ALA A 350 -10.36 11.59 -2.57
C ALA A 350 -10.27 10.10 -2.19
N LEU A 351 -11.02 9.65 -1.18
CA LEU A 351 -10.93 8.30 -0.63
C LEU A 351 -12.09 7.41 -1.10
N PRO A 352 -11.83 6.11 -1.39
CA PRO A 352 -12.90 5.17 -1.68
C PRO A 352 -13.73 4.85 -0.42
N PHE A 353 -14.97 4.41 -0.63
CA PHE A 353 -15.74 3.76 0.42
C PHE A 353 -15.19 2.36 0.70
N SER A 354 -14.89 2.07 1.96
CA SER A 354 -14.45 0.76 2.43
C SER A 354 -14.81 0.60 3.90
N VAL A 355 -15.16 -0.62 4.31
CA VAL A 355 -15.56 -0.95 5.69
C VAL A 355 -14.50 -0.55 6.71
N THR A 356 -13.23 -0.76 6.39
CA THR A 356 -12.09 -0.42 7.25
C THR A 356 -11.38 0.87 6.80
N GLY A 357 -11.92 1.56 5.80
CA GLY A 357 -11.32 2.77 5.23
C GLY A 357 -11.49 3.98 6.14
N GLY A 358 -10.51 4.88 6.06
CA GLY A 358 -10.46 6.13 6.80
C GLY A 358 -11.61 7.07 6.46
N ARG A 359 -12.16 7.00 5.24
CA ARG A 359 -13.35 7.79 4.83
C ARG A 359 -14.54 7.50 5.73
N VAL A 360 -14.89 6.22 5.91
CA VAL A 360 -16.04 5.81 6.74
C VAL A 360 -15.79 6.19 8.20
N ALA A 361 -14.58 5.93 8.72
CA ALA A 361 -14.22 6.33 10.07
C ALA A 361 -14.34 7.85 10.29
N LEU A 362 -13.90 8.66 9.32
CA LEU A 362 -14.00 10.11 9.35
C LEU A 362 -15.46 10.58 9.30
N MET A 363 -16.30 9.97 8.45
CA MET A 363 -17.73 10.29 8.37
C MET A 363 -18.45 9.98 9.69
N VAL A 364 -18.11 8.86 10.35
CA VAL A 364 -18.67 8.54 11.68
C VAL A 364 -18.31 9.61 12.70
N ALA A 365 -17.04 9.98 12.80
CA ALA A 365 -16.59 11.03 13.71
C ALA A 365 -17.24 12.40 13.40
N VAL A 366 -17.39 12.74 12.11
CA VAL A 366 -18.07 13.97 11.68
C VAL A 366 -19.56 13.93 12.02
N HIS A 367 -20.24 12.79 11.90
CA HIS A 367 -21.64 12.68 12.29
C HIS A 367 -21.82 12.88 13.80
N GLU A 368 -20.94 12.30 14.62
CA GLU A 368 -21.01 12.45 16.08
C GLU A 368 -20.90 13.91 16.51
N ARG A 369 -20.06 14.69 15.82
CA ARG A 369 -19.81 16.10 16.14
C ARG A 369 -20.76 17.08 15.43
N TRP A 370 -20.97 16.88 14.13
CA TRP A 370 -21.73 17.78 13.25
C TRP A 370 -22.72 16.97 12.38
N ARG A 371 -23.78 16.45 13.02
CA ARG A 371 -24.78 15.57 12.38
C ARG A 371 -25.27 16.07 11.02
N GLY A 372 -25.57 17.37 10.90
CA GLY A 372 -26.11 17.98 9.68
C GLY A 372 -25.10 18.09 8.53
N SER A 373 -23.80 18.05 8.81
CA SER A 373 -22.77 18.25 7.78
C SER A 373 -22.71 17.12 6.76
N LEU A 374 -23.11 15.90 7.15
CA LEU A 374 -23.20 14.77 6.23
C LEU A 374 -24.35 14.89 5.21
N LEU A 375 -25.21 15.90 5.30
CA LEU A 375 -26.19 16.17 4.23
C LEU A 375 -25.55 16.80 2.99
N ALA A 376 -24.33 17.34 3.11
CA ALA A 376 -23.63 17.90 1.97
C ALA A 376 -23.24 16.80 0.97
N PRO A 377 -23.55 16.92 -0.34
CA PRO A 377 -23.30 15.89 -1.34
C PRO A 377 -21.84 15.45 -1.46
N GLY A 378 -20.89 16.34 -1.15
CA GLY A 378 -19.45 16.05 -1.21
C GLY A 378 -19.04 14.85 -0.34
N TRP A 379 -19.73 14.59 0.77
CA TRP A 379 -19.45 13.41 1.61
C TRP A 379 -19.78 12.07 0.94
N TRP A 380 -20.61 12.10 -0.10
CA TRP A 380 -21.15 10.93 -0.78
C TRP A 380 -20.65 10.79 -2.21
N ASP A 381 -19.69 11.61 -2.62
CA ASP A 381 -19.11 11.51 -3.95
C ASP A 381 -18.46 10.13 -4.17
N GLY A 382 -18.73 9.52 -5.32
CA GLY A 382 -18.31 8.14 -5.61
C GLY A 382 -19.06 7.04 -4.83
N ALA A 383 -20.08 7.35 -4.02
CA ALA A 383 -20.90 6.34 -3.37
C ALA A 383 -21.79 5.60 -4.38
N SER A 384 -21.88 4.28 -4.20
CA SER A 384 -22.83 3.39 -4.87
C SER A 384 -23.62 2.58 -3.83
N THR A 385 -24.78 2.04 -4.20
CA THR A 385 -25.54 1.17 -3.28
C THR A 385 -24.69 -0.02 -2.84
N ALA A 386 -23.89 -0.60 -3.75
CA ALA A 386 -22.95 -1.68 -3.42
C ALA A 386 -21.98 -1.30 -2.29
N THR A 387 -21.32 -0.13 -2.41
CA THR A 387 -20.39 0.35 -1.38
C THR A 387 -21.10 0.70 -0.07
N LEU A 388 -22.32 1.25 -0.12
CA LEU A 388 -23.09 1.56 1.08
C LEU A 388 -23.56 0.31 1.81
N VAL A 389 -23.91 -0.75 1.07
CA VAL A 389 -24.23 -2.06 1.65
C VAL A 389 -23.01 -2.68 2.32
N GLU A 390 -21.87 -2.65 1.64
CA GLU A 390 -20.62 -3.18 2.17
C GLU A 390 -20.22 -2.46 3.47
N CYS A 391 -20.28 -1.12 3.47
CA CYS A 391 -19.92 -0.30 4.62
C CYS A 391 -21.03 -0.19 5.67
N GLY A 392 -22.28 -0.55 5.34
CA GLY A 392 -23.49 -0.25 6.08
C GLY A 392 -23.68 -1.03 7.38
N GLN A 393 -22.62 -1.59 7.95
CA GLN A 393 -22.63 -2.27 9.23
C GLN A 393 -22.21 -1.34 10.37
N GLY A 394 -22.62 -1.66 11.59
CA GLY A 394 -22.19 -0.95 12.80
C GLY A 394 -22.67 0.51 12.87
N GLN A 395 -21.79 1.43 13.26
CA GLN A 395 -22.15 2.85 13.44
C GLN A 395 -22.45 3.55 12.12
N PHE A 396 -21.73 3.21 11.04
CA PHE A 396 -21.99 3.82 9.73
C PHE A 396 -23.36 3.38 9.17
N GLY A 397 -23.75 2.13 9.40
CA GLY A 397 -25.11 1.66 9.11
C GLY A 397 -26.20 2.50 9.77
N LYS A 398 -26.04 2.85 11.06
CA LYS A 398 -26.98 3.72 11.78
C LYS A 398 -27.06 5.13 11.19
N ILE A 399 -25.94 5.65 10.68
CA ILE A 399 -25.88 6.96 10.02
C ILE A 399 -26.65 6.92 8.70
N ILE A 400 -26.39 5.91 7.87
CA ILE A 400 -27.10 5.71 6.59
C ILE A 400 -28.61 5.52 6.83
N ALA A 401 -29.00 4.83 7.90
CA ALA A 401 -30.38 4.62 8.29
C ALA A 401 -31.05 5.85 8.95
N SER A 402 -30.31 6.93 9.22
CA SER A 402 -30.92 8.15 9.76
C SER A 402 -31.91 8.76 8.74
N PRO A 403 -33.12 9.18 9.16
CA PRO A 403 -34.16 9.61 8.23
C PRO A 403 -33.71 10.71 7.26
N GLU A 404 -32.92 11.67 7.74
CA GLU A 404 -32.47 12.81 6.93
C GLU A 404 -31.49 12.37 5.83
N ILE A 405 -30.49 11.56 6.18
CA ILE A 405 -29.51 11.04 5.21
C ILE A 405 -30.18 10.06 4.25
N LEU A 406 -31.05 9.21 4.79
CA LEU A 406 -31.77 8.22 4.02
C LEU A 406 -32.63 8.86 2.92
N GLN A 407 -33.44 9.86 3.27
CA GLN A 407 -34.32 10.54 2.31
C GLN A 407 -33.54 11.40 1.32
N THR A 408 -32.50 12.09 1.79
CA THR A 408 -31.79 13.09 0.96
C THR A 408 -30.75 12.45 0.05
N ILE A 409 -30.13 11.35 0.47
CA ILE A 409 -28.95 10.77 -0.19
C ILE A 409 -29.21 9.33 -0.65
N VAL A 410 -29.54 8.45 0.28
CA VAL A 410 -29.54 7.00 0.03
C VAL A 410 -30.68 6.59 -0.88
N ARG A 411 -31.90 7.06 -0.64
CA ARG A 411 -33.07 6.75 -1.47
C ARG A 411 -32.89 7.25 -2.91
N PRO A 412 -32.51 8.51 -3.19
CA PRO A 412 -32.23 8.95 -4.56
C PRO A 412 -31.14 8.12 -5.26
N LEU A 413 -30.10 7.70 -4.52
CA LEU A 413 -29.05 6.83 -5.04
C LEU A 413 -29.61 5.45 -5.44
N MET A 414 -30.41 4.82 -4.58
CA MET A 414 -31.05 3.53 -4.85
C MET A 414 -32.05 3.62 -6.00
N GLU A 415 -32.85 4.69 -6.08
CA GLU A 415 -33.79 4.93 -7.19
C GLU A 415 -33.05 5.02 -8.53
N ARG A 416 -31.95 5.78 -8.57
CA ARG A 416 -31.10 5.91 -9.75
C ARG A 416 -30.55 4.54 -10.16
N GLU A 417 -29.95 3.79 -9.25
CA GLU A 417 -29.36 2.49 -9.59
C GLU A 417 -30.42 1.46 -10.00
N LEU A 418 -31.58 1.40 -9.32
CA LEU A 418 -32.69 0.52 -9.71
C LEU A 418 -33.22 0.86 -11.10
N SER A 419 -33.19 2.13 -11.51
CA SER A 419 -33.59 2.55 -12.85
C SER A 419 -32.69 1.98 -13.96
N GLU A 420 -31.45 1.61 -13.62
CA GLU A 420 -30.42 1.06 -14.52
C GLU A 420 -30.28 -0.46 -14.42
N VAL A 421 -31.07 -1.14 -13.58
CA VAL A 421 -31.02 -2.61 -13.44
C VAL A 421 -31.65 -3.28 -14.67
N THR A 422 -30.81 -4.00 -15.42
CA THR A 422 -31.22 -4.76 -16.63
C THR A 422 -30.88 -6.24 -16.56
N THR A 423 -30.23 -6.70 -15.49
CA THR A 423 -29.79 -8.10 -15.34
C THR A 423 -30.28 -8.72 -14.03
N ARG A 424 -30.54 -10.03 -14.05
CA ARG A 424 -30.93 -10.80 -12.85
C ARG A 424 -29.88 -10.74 -11.75
N ALA A 425 -28.59 -10.70 -12.09
CA ALA A 425 -27.51 -10.59 -11.11
C ALA A 425 -27.59 -9.26 -10.32
N ARG A 426 -27.79 -8.13 -11.02
CA ARG A 426 -28.00 -6.83 -10.35
C ARG A 426 -29.29 -6.81 -9.54
N LEU A 427 -30.37 -7.40 -10.04
CA LEU A 427 -31.63 -7.53 -9.29
C LEU A 427 -31.44 -8.32 -7.98
N GLY A 428 -30.73 -9.46 -8.06
CA GLY A 428 -30.43 -10.30 -6.90
C GLY A 428 -29.57 -9.60 -5.84
N PHE A 429 -28.76 -8.63 -6.22
CA PHE A 429 -28.05 -7.76 -5.26
C PHE A 429 -29.05 -6.96 -4.40
N PHE A 430 -30.07 -6.35 -4.98
CA PHE A 430 -31.08 -5.59 -4.22
C PHE A 430 -32.00 -6.48 -3.34
N VAL A 431 -32.20 -7.74 -3.74
CA VAL A 431 -32.92 -8.73 -2.90
C VAL A 431 -32.11 -9.13 -1.67
N ARG A 432 -30.78 -8.98 -1.73
CA ARG A 432 -29.84 -9.36 -0.66
C ARG A 432 -29.39 -8.18 0.20
N LEU A 433 -30.09 -7.05 0.12
CA LEU A 433 -29.77 -5.90 0.97
C LEU A 433 -29.90 -6.27 2.46
N PRO A 434 -29.05 -5.70 3.34
CA PRO A 434 -29.29 -5.70 4.77
C PRO A 434 -30.67 -5.16 5.11
N ALA A 435 -31.29 -5.64 6.18
CA ALA A 435 -32.66 -5.31 6.55
C ALA A 435 -32.87 -3.78 6.64
N GLU A 436 -31.88 -3.07 7.20
CA GLU A 436 -31.89 -1.63 7.39
C GLU A 436 -32.00 -0.84 6.08
N LEU A 437 -31.43 -1.38 4.99
CA LEU A 437 -31.53 -0.79 3.65
C LEU A 437 -32.71 -1.33 2.86
N ALA A 438 -33.06 -2.60 3.07
CA ALA A 438 -34.19 -3.26 2.41
C ALA A 438 -35.52 -2.60 2.77
N GLU A 439 -35.72 -2.21 4.04
CA GLU A 439 -36.91 -1.48 4.50
C GLU A 439 -37.10 -0.13 3.80
N GLN A 440 -36.02 0.41 3.21
CA GLN A 440 -36.00 1.73 2.61
C GLN A 440 -36.00 1.70 1.09
N LEU A 441 -36.09 0.50 0.50
CA LEU A 441 -36.19 0.31 -0.93
C LEU A 441 -37.40 1.08 -1.49
N PRO A 442 -37.21 1.91 -2.53
CA PRO A 442 -38.30 2.54 -3.26
C PRO A 442 -39.11 1.46 -4.00
N VAL A 443 -40.22 1.02 -3.39
CA VAL A 443 -41.03 -0.13 -3.85
C VAL A 443 -41.39 -0.02 -5.33
N SER A 444 -41.82 1.15 -5.79
CA SER A 444 -42.19 1.38 -7.19
C SER A 444 -41.00 1.19 -8.15
N ALA A 445 -39.81 1.71 -7.80
CA ALA A 445 -38.61 1.54 -8.61
C ALA A 445 -38.12 0.09 -8.61
N PHE A 446 -38.24 -0.60 -7.47
CA PHE A 446 -37.90 -2.02 -7.33
C PHE A 446 -38.79 -2.90 -8.21
N VAL A 447 -40.12 -2.72 -8.14
CA VAL A 447 -41.08 -3.43 -9.02
C VAL A 447 -40.80 -3.16 -10.50
N ASN A 448 -40.49 -1.91 -10.86
CA ASN A 448 -40.14 -1.55 -12.24
C ASN A 448 -38.83 -2.20 -12.70
N ALA A 449 -37.84 -2.37 -11.81
CA ALA A 449 -36.63 -3.13 -12.11
C ALA A 449 -36.96 -4.61 -12.40
N PHE A 450 -37.79 -5.26 -11.58
CA PHE A 450 -38.26 -6.63 -11.83
C PHE A 450 -38.93 -6.79 -13.18
N ARG A 451 -39.89 -5.91 -13.52
CA ARG A 451 -40.57 -5.92 -14.82
C ARG A 451 -39.60 -5.74 -15.99
N ARG A 452 -38.61 -4.87 -15.84
CA ARG A 452 -37.60 -4.59 -16.88
C ARG A 452 -36.73 -5.81 -17.16
N VAL A 453 -36.21 -6.45 -16.11
CA VAL A 453 -35.40 -7.67 -16.23
C VAL A 453 -36.26 -8.83 -16.74
N GLY A 454 -37.51 -8.94 -16.29
CA GLY A 454 -38.45 -9.98 -16.70
C GLY A 454 -38.77 -10.03 -18.19
N ARG A 455 -38.62 -8.91 -18.92
CA ARG A 455 -38.77 -8.89 -20.40
C ARG A 455 -37.77 -9.79 -21.12
N HIS A 456 -36.64 -10.10 -20.49
CA HIS A 456 -35.54 -10.85 -21.09
C HIS A 456 -35.09 -12.05 -20.24
N ASP A 457 -35.54 -12.17 -18.99
CA ASP A 457 -35.24 -13.29 -18.10
C ASP A 457 -36.55 -13.90 -17.52
N PRO A 458 -36.92 -15.13 -17.91
CA PRO A 458 -38.18 -15.75 -17.47
C PRO A 458 -38.26 -16.02 -15.97
N ILE A 459 -37.12 -16.17 -15.28
CA ILE A 459 -37.09 -16.33 -13.82
C ILE A 459 -37.44 -15.00 -13.14
N ALA A 460 -36.88 -13.90 -13.63
CA ALA A 460 -37.23 -12.57 -13.12
C ALA A 460 -38.69 -12.20 -13.43
N ALA A 461 -39.24 -12.65 -14.57
CA ALA A 461 -40.65 -12.48 -14.90
C ALA A 461 -41.56 -13.21 -13.89
N ALA A 462 -41.27 -14.49 -13.60
CA ALA A 462 -42.00 -15.26 -12.61
C ALA A 462 -41.93 -14.64 -11.20
N TRP A 463 -40.78 -14.07 -10.81
CA TRP A 463 -40.67 -13.32 -9.56
C TRP A 463 -41.50 -12.04 -9.57
N ALA A 464 -41.52 -11.31 -10.69
CA ALA A 464 -42.30 -10.09 -10.84
C ALA A 464 -43.81 -10.36 -10.74
N GLU A 465 -44.28 -11.47 -11.32
CA GLU A 465 -45.67 -11.93 -11.21
C GLU A 465 -46.01 -12.32 -9.77
N GLY A 466 -45.16 -13.11 -9.11
CA GLY A 466 -45.37 -13.51 -7.71
C GLY A 466 -45.34 -12.35 -6.72
N LEU A 467 -44.54 -11.31 -6.97
CA LEU A 467 -44.52 -10.07 -6.18
C LEU A 467 -45.65 -9.10 -6.55
N GLY A 468 -46.19 -9.21 -7.76
CA GLY A 468 -47.15 -8.28 -8.33
C GLY A 468 -48.57 -8.46 -7.81
N GLY A 469 -48.87 -9.60 -7.18
CA GLY A 469 -50.16 -9.88 -6.55
C GLY A 469 -51.35 -9.48 -7.41
N GLU A 470 -51.74 -10.32 -8.36
CA GLU A 470 -53.18 -10.38 -8.64
C GLU A 470 -53.83 -10.90 -7.35
N GLU A 471 -54.40 -9.99 -6.55
CA GLU A 471 -55.26 -10.32 -5.40
C GLU A 471 -56.48 -11.12 -5.83
#